data_AF-A0AAP6B538-F1
#
_entry.id   AF-A0AAP6B538-F1
#
_cell.length_a   1.000
_cell.length_b   1.000
_cell.length_c   1.000
_cell.angle_alpha   90.00
_cell.angle_beta   90.00
_cell.angle_gamma   90.00
#
_symmetry.space_group_name_H-M   'P 1'
#
loop_
_entity.id
_entity.type
_entity.pdbx_description
1 polymer ?
#
loop_
_entity_poly.entity_id
_entity_poly.type
_entity_poly.pdbx_seq_one_letter_code
_entity_poly.pdbx_strand_id
1 'polypeptide(L)'
;MDLGTAIAAYDTEAVGKLLDEGADPRLVLADGTSPLSGAVDSGSPALVLALLREENLPEPERTRLLTLARHWYETGAEEELRRRTGESGAAESVRVLDDEYDWVEEIRLGEHVVRAGHGAVLTLLEWAFLIPTPVDELVARAVAVADEDHVDWTAVNWHLRNRPDLETWSALAAHHRHPDPVHRRFVAYHLWSRGISDSGPVPETLALLTAWAAEETDHGILAEVVRAFGEYTDPNHGLMALSYADHPDVRVRRAVPDVLADYGGAGPS
;
A
#
# COMPACT_ATOMS: atom_id res chain seq x y z
N MET A 1 -13.71 2.56 27.31
CA MET A 1 -13.98 2.39 25.87
C MET A 1 -14.02 0.90 25.63
N ASP A 2 -15.02 0.38 24.91
CA ASP A 2 -15.04 -1.03 24.49
C ASP A 2 -14.53 -1.17 23.05
N LEU A 3 -14.35 -2.41 22.58
CA LEU A 3 -13.76 -2.70 21.27
C LEU A 3 -14.59 -2.10 20.12
N GLY A 4 -15.92 -2.15 20.21
CA GLY A 4 -16.81 -1.57 19.19
C GLY A 4 -16.70 -0.05 19.12
N THR A 5 -16.61 0.62 20.27
CA THR A 5 -16.40 2.07 20.35
C THR A 5 -15.06 2.49 19.77
N ALA A 6 -13.99 1.72 20.02
CA ALA A 6 -12.66 1.99 19.47
C ALA A 6 -12.65 1.85 17.94
N ILE A 7 -13.29 0.80 17.41
CA ILE A 7 -13.44 0.57 15.96
C ILE A 7 -14.22 1.72 15.31
N ALA A 8 -15.37 2.10 15.88
CA ALA A 8 -16.20 3.19 15.36
C ALA A 8 -15.47 4.55 15.37
N ALA A 9 -14.48 4.72 16.25
CA ALA A 9 -13.65 5.92 16.33
C ALA A 9 -12.38 5.84 15.47
N TYR A 10 -12.15 4.72 14.75
CA TYR A 10 -10.90 4.44 14.04
C TYR A 10 -9.64 4.50 14.92
N ASP A 11 -9.78 4.17 16.21
CA ASP A 11 -8.71 4.23 17.20
C ASP A 11 -7.93 2.89 17.22
N THR A 12 -7.00 2.74 16.27
CA THR A 12 -6.17 1.54 16.10
C THR A 12 -5.31 1.24 17.32
N GLU A 13 -4.82 2.26 18.01
CA GLU A 13 -4.03 2.12 19.24
C GLU A 13 -4.89 1.58 20.39
N ALA A 14 -6.09 2.11 20.59
CA ALA A 14 -7.01 1.60 21.60
C ALA A 14 -7.47 0.17 21.27
N VAL A 15 -7.74 -0.15 20.00
CA VAL A 15 -8.02 -1.53 19.57
C VAL A 15 -6.86 -2.45 19.96
N GLY A 16 -5.62 -2.09 19.62
CA GLY A 16 -4.44 -2.87 19.99
C GLY A 16 -4.33 -3.13 21.49
N LYS A 17 -4.46 -2.07 22.30
CA LYS A 17 -4.42 -2.18 23.78
C LYS A 17 -5.52 -3.09 24.33
N LEU A 18 -6.75 -2.95 23.83
CA LEU A 18 -7.87 -3.78 24.27
C LEU A 18 -7.64 -5.26 23.95
N LEU A 19 -7.06 -5.57 22.78
CA LEU A 19 -6.69 -6.94 22.43
C LEU A 19 -5.57 -7.48 23.32
N ASP A 20 -4.56 -6.66 23.63
CA ASP A 20 -3.47 -7.03 24.55
C ASP A 20 -3.99 -7.27 25.98
N GLU A 21 -5.04 -6.57 26.39
CA GLU A 21 -5.75 -6.77 27.65
C GLU A 21 -6.71 -7.99 27.63
N GLY A 22 -6.81 -8.70 26.50
CA GLY A 22 -7.58 -9.93 26.36
C GLY A 22 -9.02 -9.75 25.87
N ALA A 23 -9.35 -8.59 25.27
CA ALA A 23 -10.62 -8.46 24.56
C ALA A 23 -10.70 -9.51 23.44
N ASP A 24 -11.82 -10.22 23.36
CA ASP A 24 -12.03 -11.24 22.33
C ASP A 24 -12.37 -10.58 20.99
N PRO A 25 -11.50 -10.65 19.95
CA PRO A 25 -11.77 -10.05 18.64
C PRO A 25 -12.89 -10.75 17.87
N ARG A 26 -13.49 -11.81 18.43
CA ARG A 26 -14.60 -12.55 17.85
C ARG A 26 -15.94 -12.26 18.50
N LEU A 27 -15.94 -11.48 19.59
CA LEU A 27 -17.17 -11.15 20.29
C LEU A 27 -18.01 -10.21 19.44
N VAL A 28 -19.25 -10.64 19.19
CA VAL A 28 -20.23 -9.88 18.40
C VAL A 28 -20.46 -8.50 19.04
N LEU A 29 -20.29 -7.46 18.26
CA LEU A 29 -20.50 -6.07 18.64
C LEU A 29 -21.99 -5.78 18.88
N ALA A 30 -22.28 -4.60 19.45
CA ALA A 30 -23.65 -4.19 19.78
C ALA A 30 -24.60 -4.15 18.56
N ASP A 31 -24.06 -3.94 17.36
CA ASP A 31 -24.79 -3.92 16.09
C ASP A 31 -24.98 -5.32 15.46
N GLY A 32 -24.48 -6.38 16.10
CA GLY A 32 -24.57 -7.75 15.60
C GLY A 32 -23.44 -8.16 14.66
N THR A 33 -22.49 -7.28 14.36
CA THR A 33 -21.33 -7.59 13.50
C THR A 33 -20.16 -8.16 14.32
N SER A 34 -19.24 -8.86 13.66
CA SER A 34 -17.94 -9.17 14.27
C SER A 34 -17.03 -7.94 14.19
N PRO A 35 -16.08 -7.75 15.12
CA PRO A 35 -15.09 -6.66 15.07
C PRO A 35 -14.38 -6.57 13.71
N LEU A 36 -13.95 -7.71 13.15
CA LEU A 36 -13.30 -7.75 11.85
C LEU A 36 -14.25 -7.39 10.70
N SER A 37 -15.52 -7.83 10.75
CA SER A 37 -16.52 -7.42 9.75
C SER A 37 -16.78 -5.91 9.81
N GLY A 38 -16.85 -5.32 11.02
CA GLY A 38 -16.97 -3.88 11.19
C GLY A 38 -15.77 -3.10 10.64
N ALA A 39 -14.55 -3.61 10.85
CA ALA A 39 -13.34 -3.02 10.28
C ALA A 39 -13.33 -3.08 8.74
N VAL A 40 -13.70 -4.22 8.15
CA VAL A 40 -13.83 -4.36 6.68
C VAL A 40 -14.89 -3.42 6.13
N ASP A 41 -16.04 -3.30 6.81
CA ASP A 41 -17.12 -2.42 6.39
C ASP A 41 -16.73 -0.93 6.47
N SER A 42 -15.96 -0.56 7.50
CA SER A 42 -15.46 0.80 7.70
C SER A 42 -14.43 1.26 6.64
N GLY A 43 -13.81 0.33 5.93
CA GLY A 43 -12.79 0.62 4.91
C GLY A 43 -11.43 1.02 5.47
N SER A 44 -11.14 0.72 6.74
CA SER A 44 -9.83 0.97 7.37
C SER A 44 -8.92 -0.28 7.30
N PRO A 45 -7.89 -0.29 6.44
CA PRO A 45 -6.91 -1.37 6.41
C PRO A 45 -6.13 -1.52 7.73
N ALA A 46 -5.84 -0.44 8.46
CA ALA A 46 -5.16 -0.50 9.74
C ALA A 46 -5.99 -1.22 10.82
N LEU A 47 -7.30 -0.96 10.88
CA LEU A 47 -8.20 -1.72 11.77
C LEU A 47 -8.26 -3.20 11.37
N VAL A 48 -8.30 -3.48 10.06
CA VAL A 48 -8.27 -4.87 9.55
C VAL A 48 -6.98 -5.56 9.99
N LEU A 49 -5.82 -4.93 9.82
CA LEU A 49 -4.53 -5.49 10.26
C LEU A 49 -4.49 -5.76 11.77
N ALA A 50 -5.02 -4.84 12.59
CA ALA A 50 -5.04 -5.01 14.04
C ALA A 50 -5.91 -6.21 14.49
N LEU A 51 -7.02 -6.44 13.79
CA LEU A 51 -8.04 -7.43 14.15
C LEU A 51 -7.89 -8.77 13.44
N LEU A 52 -7.21 -8.82 12.30
CA LEU A 52 -7.08 -10.02 11.49
C LEU A 52 -6.16 -11.04 12.18
N ARG A 53 -6.73 -12.21 12.51
CA ARG A 53 -6.03 -13.35 13.11
C ARG A 53 -6.26 -14.58 12.23
N GLU A 54 -5.43 -14.71 11.20
CA GLU A 54 -5.59 -15.65 10.08
C GLU A 54 -5.83 -17.10 10.51
N GLU A 55 -5.17 -17.53 11.58
CA GLU A 55 -5.10 -18.93 12.03
C GLU A 55 -6.47 -19.55 12.42
N ASN A 56 -7.53 -18.75 12.58
CA ASN A 56 -8.78 -19.21 13.20
C ASN A 56 -10.08 -18.78 12.49
N LEU A 57 -10.04 -18.28 11.25
CA LEU A 57 -11.27 -17.87 10.54
C LEU A 57 -11.85 -19.02 9.70
N PRO A 58 -13.10 -19.48 9.96
CA PRO A 58 -13.78 -20.48 9.13
C PRO A 58 -14.00 -19.99 7.70
N GLU A 59 -13.96 -20.90 6.72
CA GLU A 59 -14.18 -20.60 5.30
C GLU A 59 -15.43 -19.76 4.98
N PRO A 60 -16.61 -20.02 5.58
CA PRO A 60 -17.77 -19.17 5.35
C PRO A 60 -17.56 -17.71 5.77
N GLU A 61 -16.79 -17.47 6.82
CA GLU A 61 -16.48 -16.12 7.29
C GLU A 61 -15.47 -15.44 6.36
N ARG A 62 -14.42 -16.16 5.95
CA ARG A 62 -13.45 -15.67 4.95
C ARG A 62 -14.14 -15.23 3.65
N THR A 63 -15.05 -16.08 3.17
CA THR A 63 -15.85 -15.81 1.96
C THR A 63 -16.71 -14.56 2.11
N ARG A 64 -17.35 -14.37 3.27
CA ARG A 64 -18.18 -13.19 3.56
C ARG A 64 -17.35 -11.91 3.57
N LEU A 65 -16.21 -11.92 4.27
CA LEU A 65 -15.30 -10.76 4.34
C LEU A 65 -14.76 -10.37 2.96
N LEU A 66 -14.33 -11.35 2.15
CA LEU A 66 -13.90 -11.09 0.77
C LEU A 66 -15.03 -10.52 -0.09
N THR A 67 -16.23 -11.08 0.02
CA THR A 67 -17.40 -10.60 -0.74
C THR A 67 -17.73 -9.17 -0.34
N LEU A 68 -17.68 -8.84 0.95
CA LEU A 68 -17.94 -7.51 1.47
C LEU A 68 -16.89 -6.50 0.97
N ALA A 69 -15.60 -6.81 1.13
CA ALA A 69 -14.51 -5.94 0.70
C ALA A 69 -14.54 -5.72 -0.83
N ARG A 70 -14.77 -6.78 -1.61
CA ARG A 70 -14.90 -6.70 -3.07
C ARG A 70 -16.08 -5.83 -3.48
N HIS A 71 -17.24 -5.99 -2.83
CA HIS A 71 -18.42 -5.19 -3.14
C HIS A 71 -18.17 -3.70 -2.90
N TRP A 72 -17.58 -3.33 -1.76
CA TRP A 72 -17.21 -1.95 -1.46
C TRP A 72 -16.20 -1.40 -2.47
N TYR A 73 -15.14 -2.16 -2.78
CA TYR A 73 -14.11 -1.75 -3.74
C TYR A 73 -14.70 -1.53 -5.15
N GLU A 74 -15.54 -2.45 -5.64
CA GLU A 74 -16.13 -2.37 -6.98
C GLU A 74 -17.21 -1.28 -7.08
N THR A 75 -17.95 -1.02 -6.00
CA THR A 75 -19.02 -0.01 -5.99
C THR A 75 -18.46 1.39 -5.75
N GLY A 76 -17.39 1.50 -4.97
CA GLY A 76 -16.85 2.76 -4.46
C GLY A 76 -17.55 3.20 -3.18
N ALA A 77 -16.78 3.74 -2.24
CA ALA A 77 -17.23 4.04 -0.88
C ALA A 77 -18.39 5.07 -0.82
N GLU A 78 -18.35 6.13 -1.61
CA GLU A 78 -19.43 7.12 -1.64
C GLU A 78 -20.74 6.52 -2.19
N GLU A 79 -20.67 5.77 -3.28
CA GLU A 79 -21.86 5.19 -3.91
C GLU A 79 -22.48 4.10 -3.05
N GLU A 80 -21.65 3.28 -2.40
CA GLU A 80 -22.15 2.28 -1.46
C GLU A 80 -22.75 2.92 -0.20
N LEU A 81 -22.17 4.02 0.30
CA LEU A 81 -22.80 4.82 1.36
C LEU A 81 -24.18 5.33 0.95
N ARG A 82 -24.32 5.92 -0.25
CA ARG A 82 -25.61 6.38 -0.76
C ARG A 82 -26.61 5.23 -0.87
N ARG A 83 -26.18 4.08 -1.40
CA ARG A 83 -27.04 2.90 -1.56
C ARG A 83 -27.57 2.40 -0.21
N ARG A 84 -26.73 2.37 0.83
CA ARG A 84 -27.10 1.87 2.16
C ARG A 84 -27.98 2.83 2.94
N THR A 85 -27.69 4.13 2.85
CA THR A 85 -28.37 5.16 3.64
C THR A 85 -29.62 5.71 2.96
N GLY A 86 -29.71 5.60 1.63
CA GLY A 86 -30.74 6.25 0.83
C GLY A 86 -30.60 7.77 0.76
N GLU A 87 -29.51 8.33 1.31
CA GLU A 87 -29.24 9.76 1.29
C GLU A 87 -28.77 10.22 -0.09
N SER A 88 -29.22 11.41 -0.49
CA SER A 88 -28.86 12.06 -1.75
C SER A 88 -28.11 13.38 -1.55
N GLY A 89 -27.67 13.64 -0.30
CA GLY A 89 -26.87 14.80 0.05
C GLY A 89 -25.50 14.79 -0.62
N ALA A 90 -24.83 15.94 -0.61
CA ALA A 90 -23.44 16.01 -1.02
C ALA A 90 -22.58 15.25 0.01
N ALA A 91 -21.77 14.30 -0.46
CA ALA A 91 -20.78 13.67 0.41
C ALA A 91 -19.60 14.63 0.62
N GLU A 92 -19.16 14.74 1.86
CA GLU A 92 -17.92 15.44 2.19
C GLU A 92 -16.77 14.42 2.16
N SER A 93 -15.63 14.80 1.61
CA SER A 93 -14.43 13.96 1.60
C SER A 93 -13.25 14.75 2.15
N VAL A 94 -12.52 14.15 3.09
CA VAL A 94 -11.31 14.73 3.69
C VAL A 94 -10.20 13.68 3.79
N ARG A 95 -8.95 14.09 3.56
CA ARG A 95 -7.77 13.23 3.79
C ARG A 95 -7.53 13.08 5.30
N VAL A 96 -7.49 11.84 5.77
CA VAL A 96 -7.13 11.48 7.14
C VAL A 96 -6.01 10.44 7.12
N LEU A 97 -5.30 10.27 8.23
CA LEU A 97 -4.39 9.15 8.39
C LEU A 97 -5.18 7.90 8.81
N ASP A 98 -4.91 6.77 8.16
CA ASP A 98 -5.45 5.47 8.54
C ASP A 98 -4.60 4.81 9.64
N ASP A 99 -3.27 4.97 9.54
CA ASP A 99 -2.28 4.63 10.55
C ASP A 99 -1.31 5.79 10.84
N GLU A 100 -0.05 5.53 11.21
CA GLU A 100 0.95 6.59 11.47
C GLU A 100 1.49 7.25 10.18
N TYR A 101 1.42 6.57 9.04
CA TYR A 101 2.10 6.95 7.80
C TYR A 101 1.13 7.16 6.65
N ASP A 102 0.18 6.25 6.50
CA ASP A 102 -0.63 6.12 5.31
C ASP A 102 -1.95 6.88 5.47
N TRP A 103 -2.36 7.54 4.38
CA TRP A 103 -3.59 8.31 4.35
C TRP A 103 -4.67 7.64 3.51
N VAL A 104 -5.91 8.02 3.80
CA VAL A 104 -7.11 7.59 3.08
C VAL A 104 -8.15 8.71 3.08
N GLU A 105 -9.02 8.77 2.07
CA GLU A 105 -10.20 9.62 2.13
C GLU A 105 -11.19 9.09 3.17
N GLU A 106 -11.61 9.96 4.10
CA GLU A 106 -12.78 9.76 4.91
C GLU A 106 -13.98 10.46 4.28
N ILE A 107 -14.99 9.68 3.93
CA ILE A 107 -16.20 10.11 3.26
C ILE A 107 -17.33 10.18 4.29
N ARG A 108 -17.98 11.34 4.37
CA ARG A 108 -19.14 11.58 5.22
C ARG A 108 -20.38 11.83 4.39
N LEU A 109 -21.46 11.11 4.69
CA LEU A 109 -22.78 11.30 4.11
C LEU A 109 -23.82 11.27 5.23
N GLY A 110 -24.36 12.45 5.56
CA GLY A 110 -25.23 12.62 6.73
C GLY A 110 -24.46 12.34 8.03
N GLU A 111 -24.97 11.41 8.83
CA GLU A 111 -24.29 10.95 10.06
C GLU A 111 -23.35 9.76 9.82
N HIS A 112 -23.26 9.27 8.59
CA HIS A 112 -22.47 8.08 8.24
C HIS A 112 -21.08 8.45 7.77
N VAL A 113 -20.10 7.68 8.21
CA VAL A 113 -18.68 7.89 7.93
C VAL A 113 -18.03 6.57 7.54
N VAL A 114 -17.34 6.53 6.40
CA VAL A 114 -16.48 5.41 6.00
C VAL A 114 -15.17 5.93 5.44
N ARG A 115 -14.12 5.12 5.52
CA ARG A 115 -12.86 5.36 4.79
C ARG A 115 -12.93 4.69 3.43
N ALA A 116 -12.35 5.34 2.42
CA ALA A 116 -12.31 4.84 1.04
C ALA A 116 -11.18 3.83 0.78
N GLY A 117 -10.65 3.16 1.82
CA GLY A 117 -9.51 2.24 1.75
C GLY A 117 -9.87 0.80 1.40
N HIS A 118 -11.04 0.55 0.79
CA HIS A 118 -11.51 -0.82 0.52
C HIS A 118 -10.64 -1.57 -0.50
N GLY A 119 -9.87 -0.87 -1.34
CA GLY A 119 -8.87 -1.48 -2.23
C GLY A 119 -7.72 -2.13 -1.45
N ALA A 120 -7.21 -1.43 -0.44
CA ALA A 120 -6.23 -1.93 0.51
C ALA A 120 -6.80 -3.07 1.35
N VAL A 121 -8.00 -2.91 1.90
CA VAL A 121 -8.68 -3.97 2.67
C VAL A 121 -8.83 -5.25 1.84
N LEU A 122 -9.29 -5.14 0.59
CA LEU A 122 -9.42 -6.30 -0.31
C LEU A 122 -8.07 -6.96 -0.57
N THR A 123 -7.03 -6.16 -0.84
CA THR A 123 -5.66 -6.63 -1.06
C THR A 123 -5.09 -7.38 0.14
N LEU A 124 -5.36 -6.90 1.36
CA LEU A 124 -4.94 -7.54 2.61
C LEU A 124 -5.69 -8.85 2.88
N LEU A 125 -7.01 -8.88 2.65
CA LEU A 125 -7.79 -10.10 2.83
C LEU A 125 -7.42 -11.19 1.80
N GLU A 126 -7.18 -10.80 0.55
CA GLU A 126 -6.72 -11.73 -0.49
C GLU A 126 -5.36 -12.32 -0.13
N TRP A 127 -4.43 -11.52 0.40
CA TRP A 127 -3.17 -12.03 0.95
C TRP A 127 -3.41 -13.05 2.07
N ALA A 128 -4.13 -12.64 3.11
CA ALA A 128 -4.35 -13.44 4.31
C ALA A 128 -5.11 -14.74 4.05
N PHE A 129 -5.93 -14.78 3.00
CA PHE A 129 -6.68 -15.96 2.59
C PHE A 129 -6.01 -16.72 1.44
N LEU A 130 -4.76 -16.38 1.12
CA LEU A 130 -3.94 -17.05 0.10
C LEU A 130 -4.60 -17.07 -1.28
N ILE A 131 -5.31 -16.00 -1.62
CA ILE A 131 -5.90 -15.79 -2.93
C ILE A 131 -4.78 -15.29 -3.87
N PRO A 132 -4.49 -16.01 -4.97
CA PRO A 132 -3.42 -15.64 -5.89
C PRO A 132 -3.88 -14.54 -6.86
N THR A 133 -4.10 -13.33 -6.33
CA THR A 133 -4.55 -12.18 -7.14
C THR A 133 -3.53 -11.85 -8.22
N PRO A 134 -3.94 -11.66 -9.49
CA PRO A 134 -3.01 -11.28 -10.57
C PRO A 134 -2.28 -9.97 -10.29
N VAL A 135 -1.02 -9.87 -10.70
CA VAL A 135 -0.20 -8.65 -10.49
C VAL A 135 -0.83 -7.43 -11.15
N ASP A 136 -1.36 -7.56 -12.37
CA ASP A 136 -2.00 -6.44 -13.07
C ASP A 136 -3.20 -5.88 -12.30
N GLU A 137 -3.97 -6.75 -11.63
CA GLU A 137 -5.11 -6.34 -10.80
C GLU A 137 -4.65 -5.61 -9.53
N LEU A 138 -3.60 -6.12 -8.89
CA LEU A 138 -2.98 -5.47 -7.73
C LEU A 138 -2.42 -4.09 -8.10
N VAL A 139 -1.66 -3.99 -9.19
CA VAL A 139 -1.11 -2.72 -9.67
C VAL A 139 -2.24 -1.75 -10.04
N ALA A 140 -3.32 -2.22 -10.67
CA ALA A 140 -4.48 -1.38 -10.98
C ALA A 140 -5.13 -0.75 -9.73
N ARG A 141 -5.15 -1.46 -8.59
CA ARG A 141 -5.63 -0.90 -7.31
C ARG A 141 -4.72 0.24 -6.83
N ALA A 142 -3.41 0.00 -6.80
CA ALA A 142 -2.44 0.99 -6.33
C ALA A 142 -2.46 2.27 -7.18
N VAL A 143 -2.50 2.12 -8.50
CA VAL A 143 -2.38 3.26 -9.42
C VAL A 143 -3.69 4.06 -9.58
N ALA A 144 -4.82 3.58 -9.03
CA ALA A 144 -6.10 4.28 -9.13
C ALA A 144 -6.11 5.64 -8.44
N VAL A 145 -5.48 5.75 -7.25
CA VAL A 145 -5.30 7.03 -6.54
C VAL A 145 -3.99 7.72 -6.92
N ALA A 146 -2.98 6.94 -7.31
CA ALA A 146 -1.69 7.46 -7.77
C ALA A 146 -1.01 8.39 -6.73
N ASP A 147 -0.94 7.97 -5.48
CA ASP A 147 -0.20 8.64 -4.39
C ASP A 147 0.52 7.54 -3.57
N GLU A 148 1.81 7.73 -3.27
CA GLU A 148 2.65 6.71 -2.63
C GLU A 148 2.39 6.53 -1.14
N ASP A 149 1.77 7.52 -0.52
CA ASP A 149 1.37 7.51 0.89
C ASP A 149 -0.09 7.03 1.05
N HIS A 150 -0.80 6.75 -0.05
CA HIS A 150 -2.18 6.27 0.02
C HIS A 150 -2.22 4.79 0.38
N VAL A 151 -3.16 4.40 1.25
CA VAL A 151 -3.30 3.01 1.75
C VAL A 151 -3.36 1.94 0.66
N ASP A 152 -3.99 2.22 -0.49
CA ASP A 152 -4.06 1.26 -1.61
C ASP A 152 -2.68 1.01 -2.23
N TRP A 153 -1.85 2.05 -2.32
CA TRP A 153 -0.51 1.96 -2.88
C TRP A 153 0.42 1.15 -1.98
N THR A 154 0.41 1.46 -0.69
CA THR A 154 1.26 0.82 0.31
C THR A 154 0.85 -0.63 0.56
N ALA A 155 -0.45 -0.93 0.67
CA ALA A 155 -0.95 -2.29 0.84
C ALA A 155 -0.58 -3.21 -0.34
N VAL A 156 -0.70 -2.70 -1.58
CA VAL A 156 -0.29 -3.45 -2.77
C VAL A 156 1.22 -3.64 -2.82
N ASN A 157 2.01 -2.60 -2.51
CA ASN A 157 3.46 -2.73 -2.45
C ASN A 157 3.89 -3.79 -1.43
N TRP A 158 3.32 -3.74 -0.22
CA TRP A 158 3.57 -4.73 0.82
C TRP A 158 3.17 -6.14 0.36
N HIS A 159 2.00 -6.31 -0.26
CA HIS A 159 1.55 -7.61 -0.78
C HIS A 159 2.56 -8.19 -1.79
N LEU A 160 2.98 -7.38 -2.78
CA LEU A 160 3.91 -7.83 -3.83
C LEU A 160 5.31 -8.13 -3.28
N ARG A 161 5.78 -7.38 -2.28
CA ARG A 161 7.07 -7.64 -1.62
C ARG A 161 7.10 -8.99 -0.92
N ASN A 162 5.96 -9.43 -0.38
CA ASN A 162 5.82 -10.73 0.25
C ASN A 162 5.58 -11.89 -0.75
N ARG A 163 5.58 -11.62 -2.06
CA ARG A 163 5.48 -12.61 -3.15
C ARG A 163 6.79 -12.70 -3.95
N PRO A 164 7.84 -13.35 -3.43
CA PRO A 164 9.16 -13.33 -4.04
C PRO A 164 9.32 -14.29 -5.24
N ASP A 165 8.22 -14.75 -5.85
CA ASP A 165 8.28 -15.68 -6.98
C ASP A 165 8.63 -14.98 -8.30
N LEU A 166 9.23 -15.73 -9.23
CA LEU A 166 9.73 -15.19 -10.50
C LEU A 166 8.60 -14.73 -11.42
N GLU A 167 7.41 -15.33 -11.34
CA GLU A 167 6.25 -14.94 -12.14
C GLU A 167 5.74 -13.56 -11.70
N THR A 168 5.58 -13.37 -10.40
CA THR A 168 5.23 -12.07 -9.80
C THR A 168 6.26 -11.00 -10.17
N TRP A 169 7.56 -11.31 -10.05
CA TRP A 169 8.63 -10.39 -10.47
C TRP A 169 8.53 -10.00 -11.95
N SER A 170 8.37 -11.00 -12.84
CA SER A 170 8.34 -10.75 -14.28
C SER A 170 7.12 -9.92 -14.68
N ALA A 171 5.95 -10.20 -14.10
CA ALA A 171 4.73 -9.44 -14.34
C ALA A 171 4.87 -7.99 -13.84
N LEU A 172 5.38 -7.79 -12.62
CA LEU A 172 5.57 -6.44 -12.08
C LEU A 172 6.60 -5.65 -12.89
N ALA A 173 7.73 -6.27 -13.23
CA ALA A 173 8.77 -5.65 -14.04
C ALA A 173 8.23 -5.21 -15.40
N ALA A 174 7.24 -5.87 -16.00
CA ALA A 174 6.67 -5.46 -17.28
C ALA A 174 6.05 -4.04 -17.24
N HIS A 175 5.56 -3.59 -16.08
CA HIS A 175 4.98 -2.26 -15.92
C HIS A 175 6.00 -1.10 -16.07
N HIS A 176 7.32 -1.35 -16.04
CA HIS A 176 8.31 -0.28 -16.27
C HIS A 176 8.25 0.29 -17.70
N ARG A 177 7.61 -0.40 -18.64
CA ARG A 177 7.37 0.08 -20.02
C ARG A 177 5.93 0.52 -20.26
N HIS A 178 5.13 0.59 -19.21
CA HIS A 178 3.73 0.98 -19.34
C HIS A 178 3.62 2.42 -19.86
N PRO A 179 2.70 2.72 -20.81
CA PRO A 179 2.58 4.06 -21.39
C PRO A 179 2.20 5.12 -20.33
N ASP A 180 1.37 4.75 -19.36
CA ASP A 180 1.03 5.61 -18.23
C ASP A 180 2.19 5.69 -17.23
N PRO A 181 2.73 6.89 -16.94
CA PRO A 181 3.82 7.07 -15.99
C PRO A 181 3.49 6.63 -14.56
N VAL A 182 2.23 6.58 -14.14
CA VAL A 182 1.88 6.16 -12.77
C VAL A 182 2.24 4.70 -12.52
N HIS A 183 2.02 3.83 -13.52
CA HIS A 183 2.44 2.42 -13.44
C HIS A 183 3.95 2.29 -13.36
N ARG A 184 4.68 3.08 -14.17
CA ARG A 184 6.14 3.13 -14.13
C ARG A 184 6.63 3.59 -12.76
N ARG A 185 6.00 4.63 -12.19
CA ARG A 185 6.29 5.12 -10.84
C ARG A 185 6.06 4.05 -9.78
N PHE A 186 4.98 3.28 -9.89
CA PHE A 186 4.69 2.18 -8.96
C PHE A 186 5.83 1.14 -8.96
N VAL A 187 6.33 0.76 -10.14
CA VAL A 187 7.50 -0.14 -10.24
C VAL A 187 8.74 0.49 -9.60
N ALA A 188 9.04 1.75 -9.90
CA ALA A 188 10.22 2.42 -9.33
C ALA A 188 10.15 2.49 -7.79
N TYR A 189 8.98 2.85 -7.25
CA TYR A 189 8.71 2.83 -5.81
C TYR A 189 8.88 1.44 -5.21
N HIS A 190 8.33 0.40 -5.85
CA HIS A 190 8.47 -0.97 -5.37
C HIS A 190 9.95 -1.37 -5.27
N LEU A 191 10.75 -1.09 -6.30
CA LEU A 191 12.19 -1.36 -6.30
C LEU A 191 12.91 -0.59 -5.20
N TRP A 192 12.66 0.71 -5.07
CA TRP A 192 13.20 1.51 -3.97
C TRP A 192 12.87 0.91 -2.60
N SER A 193 11.60 0.60 -2.35
CA SER A 193 11.15 0.08 -1.05
C SER A 193 11.73 -1.31 -0.72
N ARG A 194 12.06 -2.11 -1.75
CA ARG A 194 12.80 -3.36 -1.58
C ARG A 194 14.26 -3.11 -1.21
N GLY A 195 14.91 -2.14 -1.83
CA GLY A 195 16.29 -1.76 -1.50
C GLY A 195 16.49 -1.42 -0.03
N ILE A 196 15.53 -0.74 0.59
CA ILE A 196 15.58 -0.40 2.02
C ILE A 196 15.60 -1.63 2.94
N SER A 197 14.92 -2.70 2.56
CA SER A 197 14.65 -3.84 3.45
C SER A 197 15.44 -5.11 3.14
N ASP A 198 15.86 -5.29 1.88
CA ASP A 198 16.58 -6.48 1.42
C ASP A 198 18.11 -6.28 1.61
N SER A 199 18.87 -7.36 1.81
CA SER A 199 20.33 -7.30 2.01
C SER A 199 21.14 -7.01 0.72
N GLY A 200 20.57 -6.29 -0.24
CA GLY A 200 21.15 -5.94 -1.54
C GLY A 200 20.33 -6.44 -2.74
N PRO A 201 20.56 -5.88 -3.93
CA PRO A 201 19.77 -6.22 -5.10
C PRO A 201 20.13 -7.61 -5.64
N VAL A 202 19.14 -8.32 -6.16
CA VAL A 202 19.40 -9.45 -7.05
C VAL A 202 19.88 -8.93 -8.42
N PRO A 203 20.75 -9.65 -9.15
CA PRO A 203 21.31 -9.19 -10.43
C PRO A 203 20.28 -8.71 -11.45
N GLU A 204 19.10 -9.32 -11.47
CA GLU A 204 17.97 -8.99 -12.35
C GLU A 204 17.43 -7.57 -12.07
N THR A 205 17.38 -7.17 -10.80
CA THR A 205 16.93 -5.83 -10.39
C THR A 205 17.88 -4.75 -10.88
N LEU A 206 19.19 -4.97 -10.74
CA LEU A 206 20.21 -4.04 -11.23
C LEU A 206 20.20 -3.93 -12.76
N ALA A 207 20.06 -5.06 -13.46
CA ALA A 207 19.97 -5.07 -14.91
C ALA A 207 18.76 -4.27 -15.40
N LEU A 208 17.61 -4.41 -14.73
CA LEU A 208 16.40 -3.66 -15.02
C LEU A 208 16.60 -2.15 -14.80
N LEU A 209 17.05 -1.74 -13.61
CA LEU A 209 17.27 -0.33 -13.27
C LEU A 209 18.27 0.34 -14.24
N THR A 210 19.32 -0.38 -14.62
CA THR A 210 20.36 0.11 -15.55
C THR A 210 19.82 0.34 -16.95
N ALA A 211 19.11 -0.65 -17.51
CA ALA A 211 18.50 -0.50 -18.82
C ALA A 211 17.43 0.60 -18.80
N TRP A 212 16.60 0.63 -17.76
CA TRP A 212 15.49 1.57 -17.66
C TRP A 212 15.97 3.02 -17.53
N ALA A 213 16.98 3.31 -16.71
CA ALA A 213 17.49 4.68 -16.57
C ALA A 213 18.10 5.23 -17.87
N ALA A 214 18.64 4.37 -18.73
CA ALA A 214 19.17 4.76 -20.04
C ALA A 214 18.07 5.06 -21.08
N GLU A 215 16.87 4.49 -20.91
CA GLU A 215 15.76 4.57 -21.86
C GLU A 215 14.64 5.54 -21.41
N GLU A 216 14.49 5.79 -20.10
CA GLU A 216 13.41 6.61 -19.57
C GLU A 216 13.54 8.08 -20.01
N THR A 217 12.44 8.61 -20.54
CA THR A 217 12.38 9.98 -21.06
C THR A 217 11.61 10.91 -20.14
N ASP A 218 10.76 10.37 -19.28
CA ASP A 218 10.09 11.14 -18.23
C ASP A 218 11.07 11.40 -17.08
N HIS A 219 11.46 12.66 -16.91
CA HIS A 219 12.42 13.04 -15.87
C HIS A 219 11.90 12.85 -14.44
N GLY A 220 10.58 12.83 -14.23
CA GLY A 220 10.00 12.48 -12.94
C GLY A 220 10.24 11.01 -12.63
N ILE A 221 9.93 10.12 -13.58
CA ILE A 221 10.17 8.68 -13.43
C ILE A 221 11.66 8.37 -13.35
N LEU A 222 12.49 9.02 -14.16
CA LEU A 222 13.94 8.85 -14.08
C LEU A 222 14.48 9.23 -12.69
N ALA A 223 13.96 10.29 -12.06
CA ALA A 223 14.34 10.64 -10.70
C ALA A 223 13.99 9.52 -9.70
N GLU A 224 12.84 8.89 -9.84
CA GLU A 224 12.44 7.73 -9.00
C GLU A 224 13.33 6.50 -9.24
N VAL A 225 13.70 6.23 -10.49
CA VAL A 225 14.63 5.14 -10.83
C VAL A 225 16.02 5.39 -10.24
N VAL A 226 16.52 6.64 -10.31
CA VAL A 226 17.78 7.06 -9.70
C VAL A 226 17.72 6.97 -8.17
N ARG A 227 16.58 7.32 -7.57
CA ARG A 227 16.35 7.14 -6.13
C ARG A 227 16.39 5.66 -5.74
N ALA A 228 15.71 4.80 -6.50
CA ALA A 228 15.74 3.35 -6.27
C ALA A 228 17.16 2.76 -6.38
N PHE A 229 17.99 3.28 -7.28
CA PHE A 229 19.41 2.90 -7.36
C PHE A 229 20.19 3.19 -6.08
N GLY A 230 19.85 4.27 -5.38
CA GLY A 230 20.57 4.73 -4.19
C GLY A 230 20.61 3.74 -3.06
N GLU A 231 19.52 2.99 -2.89
CA GLU A 231 19.33 2.02 -1.82
C GLU A 231 20.18 0.75 -1.99
N TYR A 232 20.72 0.53 -3.19
CA TYR A 232 21.50 -0.67 -3.50
C TYR A 232 22.99 -0.40 -3.40
N THR A 233 23.52 -0.49 -2.17
CA THR A 233 24.91 -0.23 -1.78
C THR A 233 25.90 -1.28 -2.27
N ASP A 234 26.18 -1.35 -3.58
CA ASP A 234 27.47 -1.85 -4.06
C ASP A 234 28.34 -0.67 -4.57
N PRO A 235 29.62 -0.60 -4.18
CA PRO A 235 30.55 0.48 -4.54
C PRO A 235 30.58 0.86 -6.03
N ASN A 236 30.28 -0.07 -6.94
CA ASN A 236 30.23 0.20 -8.37
C ASN A 236 28.93 0.91 -8.80
N HIS A 237 27.85 0.77 -8.04
CA HIS A 237 26.53 1.34 -8.36
C HIS A 237 26.37 2.79 -7.88
N GLY A 238 27.02 3.17 -6.78
CA GLY A 238 27.14 4.59 -6.38
C GLY A 238 27.78 5.46 -7.46
N LEU A 239 28.72 4.90 -8.24
CA LEU A 239 29.32 5.59 -9.39
C LEU A 239 28.34 5.81 -10.56
N MET A 240 27.35 4.94 -10.71
CA MET A 240 26.31 5.11 -11.74
C MET A 240 25.30 6.19 -11.34
N ALA A 241 24.84 6.23 -10.09
CA ALA A 241 23.98 7.32 -9.61
C ALA A 241 24.66 8.69 -9.77
N LEU A 242 25.97 8.76 -9.52
CA LEU A 242 26.78 9.96 -9.73
C LEU A 242 26.81 10.45 -11.18
N SER A 243 26.58 9.59 -12.18
CA SER A 243 26.49 10.02 -13.58
C SER A 243 25.30 10.96 -13.85
N TYR A 244 24.31 11.00 -12.95
CA TYR A 244 23.15 11.88 -13.02
C TYR A 244 23.31 13.19 -12.24
N ALA A 245 24.46 13.42 -11.58
CA ALA A 245 24.70 14.61 -10.76
C ALA A 245 24.60 15.92 -11.55
N ASP A 246 24.98 15.91 -12.83
CA ASP A 246 24.93 17.06 -13.74
C ASP A 246 23.71 17.05 -14.68
N HIS A 247 22.72 16.18 -14.42
CA HIS A 247 21.54 16.05 -15.29
C HIS A 247 20.78 17.39 -15.42
N PRO A 248 20.24 17.78 -16.60
CA PRO A 248 19.57 19.07 -16.79
C PRO A 248 18.32 19.26 -15.92
N ASP A 249 17.56 18.20 -15.64
CA ASP A 249 16.39 18.25 -14.76
C ASP A 249 16.79 18.22 -13.27
N VAL A 250 16.25 19.17 -12.50
CA VAL A 250 16.55 19.34 -11.06
C VAL A 250 16.06 18.17 -10.20
N ARG A 251 14.98 17.49 -10.59
CA ARG A 251 14.44 16.35 -9.84
C ARG A 251 15.41 15.17 -9.89
N VAL A 252 15.93 14.89 -11.09
CA VAL A 252 16.94 13.84 -11.30
C VAL A 252 18.22 14.14 -10.51
N ARG A 253 18.70 15.39 -10.53
CA ARG A 253 19.86 15.78 -9.72
C ARG A 253 19.64 15.61 -8.22
N ARG A 254 18.42 15.88 -7.73
CA ARG A 254 18.08 15.77 -6.31
C ARG A 254 17.98 14.33 -5.80
N ALA A 255 17.80 13.35 -6.69
CA ALA A 255 17.82 11.95 -6.31
C ALA A 255 19.25 11.41 -6.06
N VAL A 256 20.30 12.15 -6.47
CA VAL A 256 21.70 11.71 -6.35
C VAL A 256 22.28 11.84 -4.93
N PRO A 257 22.06 12.93 -4.17
CA PRO A 257 22.60 13.08 -2.81
C PRO A 257 22.12 12.04 -1.79
N ASP A 258 20.89 11.53 -1.92
CA ASP A 258 20.36 10.48 -1.02
C ASP A 258 21.20 9.20 -1.11
N VAL A 259 21.78 8.91 -2.30
CA VAL A 259 22.73 7.81 -2.55
C VAL A 259 24.06 7.97 -1.80
N LEU A 260 24.44 9.19 -1.42
CA LEU A 260 25.73 9.49 -0.79
C LEU A 260 25.66 9.56 0.75
N ALA A 261 24.47 9.77 1.33
CA ALA A 261 24.28 9.88 2.77
C ALA A 261 24.56 8.54 3.49
N ASP A 262 24.19 7.41 2.89
CA ASP A 262 24.46 6.07 3.44
C ASP A 262 25.91 5.61 3.26
N TYR A 263 26.66 6.22 2.33
CA TYR A 263 28.09 5.95 2.14
C TYR A 263 28.96 6.56 3.27
N GLY A 264 28.46 7.58 3.97
CA GLY A 264 29.19 8.30 5.02
C GLY A 264 29.05 7.73 6.44
N GLY A 265 28.08 6.84 6.68
CA GLY A 265 27.79 6.27 8.01
C GLY A 265 28.57 5.00 8.36
N ALA A 266 29.08 4.29 7.36
CA ALA A 266 29.87 3.06 7.54
C ALA A 266 31.38 3.31 7.41
N GLY A 267 31.92 4.24 8.21
CA GLY A 267 33.36 4.31 8.43
C GLY A 267 33.79 3.19 9.40
N PRO A 268 34.89 2.46 9.15
CA PRO A 268 35.35 1.42 10.06
C PRO A 268 35.74 2.06 11.41
N SER A 269 35.13 1.56 12.49
CA SER A 269 35.65 1.75 13.86
C SER A 269 36.90 0.89 14.08
#